data_AF-A0A9E3D718-F1
#
_entry.id   AF-A0A9E3D718-F1
#
_cell.length_a   1.000
_cell.length_b   1.000
_cell.length_c   1.000
_cell.angle_alpha   90.00
_cell.angle_beta   90.00
_cell.angle_gamma   90.00
#
_symmetry.space_group_name_H-M   'P 1'
#
loop_
_entity.id
_entity.type
_entity.pdbx_description
1 polymer ?
#
loop_
_entity_poly.entity_id
_entity_poly.type
_entity_poly.pdbx_seq_one_letter_code
_entity_poly.pdbx_strand_id
1 'polypeptide(L)'
;MRTIVSTSLSLAACFCFAAAQAQAASHHHGAAVKIAHVRLAPADEYFGRQKMSILEIGNRLRDLAVRAHYRTSDVADMMNTAAMTEDAMRDWQHKYPADPWIKKDRSALDRFYASLRE
;
A
#
# COMPACT_ATOMS: atom_id res chain seq x y z
N MET A 1 -36.99 -4.82 77.46
CA MET A 1 -37.53 -5.18 76.12
C MET A 1 -36.90 -4.26 75.07
N ARG A 2 -36.18 -4.89 74.12
CA ARG A 2 -35.92 -4.49 72.72
C ARG A 2 -35.22 -3.15 72.40
N THR A 3 -33.95 -3.29 72.03
CA THR A 3 -33.15 -2.44 71.11
C THR A 3 -32.78 -3.26 69.87
N ILE A 4 -33.03 -2.77 68.65
CA ILE A 4 -32.39 -3.18 67.36
C ILE A 4 -32.48 -1.95 66.41
N VAL A 5 -31.38 -1.23 66.05
CA VAL A 5 -30.38 -1.44 64.96
C VAL A 5 -31.03 -1.18 63.58
N SER A 6 -30.49 -0.44 62.60
CA SER A 6 -29.20 -0.63 61.93
C SER A 6 -28.86 0.51 60.96
N THR A 7 -27.59 0.88 60.97
CA THR A 7 -26.87 1.80 60.07
C THR A 7 -26.32 1.10 58.82
N SER A 8 -26.34 1.85 57.71
CA SER A 8 -25.31 2.07 56.67
C SER A 8 -24.65 0.88 55.94
N LEU A 9 -24.76 0.96 54.60
CA LEU A 9 -24.24 0.08 53.55
C LEU A 9 -22.72 0.24 53.38
N SER A 10 -21.98 -0.87 53.39
CA SER A 10 -20.52 -0.94 53.17
C SER A 10 -20.14 -1.06 51.69
N LEU A 11 -19.09 -0.34 51.26
CA LEU A 11 -18.40 -0.56 49.99
C LEU A 11 -16.90 -0.22 50.15
N ALA A 12 -16.06 -1.25 50.27
CA ALA A 12 -14.59 -1.22 50.19
C ALA A 12 -14.09 -2.67 50.34
N ALA A 13 -12.99 -3.16 49.79
CA ALA A 13 -12.06 -2.77 48.75
C ALA A 13 -11.19 -4.04 48.57
N CYS A 14 -11.10 -4.59 47.36
CA CYS A 14 -10.15 -5.69 47.06
C CYS A 14 -9.00 -5.13 46.24
N PHE A 15 -7.93 -4.71 46.91
CA PHE A 15 -6.62 -4.45 46.32
C PHE A 15 -5.61 -5.43 46.91
N CYS A 16 -5.41 -6.55 46.24
CA CYS A 16 -4.27 -7.43 46.44
C CYS A 16 -3.78 -7.85 45.06
N PHE A 17 -2.68 -7.27 44.57
CA PHE A 17 -1.73 -8.05 43.78
C PHE A 17 -0.34 -7.42 43.87
N ALA A 18 0.54 -8.19 44.52
CA ALA A 18 1.91 -7.85 44.84
C ALA A 18 2.80 -7.82 43.59
N ALA A 19 3.75 -6.88 43.62
CA ALA A 19 4.76 -6.69 42.60
C ALA A 19 5.78 -7.84 42.58
N ALA A 20 5.95 -8.49 41.43
CA ALA A 20 7.09 -9.35 41.12
C ALA A 20 7.54 -9.03 39.68
N GLN A 21 8.36 -7.99 39.53
CA GLN A 21 9.06 -7.74 38.26
C GLN A 21 10.36 -8.53 38.26
N ALA A 22 10.35 -9.69 37.61
CA ALA A 22 11.56 -10.43 37.27
C ALA A 22 12.20 -9.77 36.02
N GLN A 23 13.38 -9.18 36.22
CA GLN A 23 14.20 -8.60 35.16
C GLN A 23 14.74 -9.74 34.29
N ALA A 24 14.13 -9.97 33.11
CA ALA A 24 14.63 -10.91 32.13
C ALA A 24 15.87 -10.32 31.43
N ALA A 25 16.98 -11.04 31.50
CA ALA A 25 18.25 -10.71 30.87
C ALA A 25 18.09 -10.53 29.35
N SER A 26 18.57 -9.39 28.85
CA SER A 26 18.57 -9.05 27.42
C SER A 26 19.64 -9.85 26.68
N HIS A 27 19.24 -10.97 26.08
CA HIS A 27 20.03 -11.60 25.03
C HIS A 27 19.92 -10.77 23.75
N HIS A 28 20.93 -9.96 23.45
CA HIS A 28 21.11 -9.34 22.14
C HIS A 28 21.45 -10.44 21.11
N HIS A 29 20.43 -11.18 20.66
CA HIS A 29 20.52 -11.88 19.39
C HIS A 29 20.49 -10.81 18.30
N GLY A 30 21.66 -10.50 17.74
CA GLY A 30 21.75 -9.73 16.51
C GLY A 30 20.99 -10.50 15.43
N ALA A 31 19.72 -10.14 15.23
CA ALA A 31 18.90 -10.68 14.16
C ALA A 31 19.60 -10.31 12.85
N ALA A 32 20.15 -11.30 12.17
CA ALA A 32 20.70 -11.12 10.85
C ALA A 32 19.61 -10.51 9.97
N VAL A 33 19.82 -9.26 9.54
CA VAL A 33 18.93 -8.59 8.59
C VAL A 33 19.03 -9.38 7.29
N LYS A 34 18.00 -10.18 6.98
CA LYS A 34 17.87 -10.75 5.64
C LYS A 34 17.70 -9.59 4.68
N ILE A 35 18.76 -9.25 3.95
CA ILE A 35 18.68 -8.36 2.81
C ILE A 35 17.81 -9.08 1.77
N ALA A 36 16.53 -8.72 1.72
CA ALA A 36 15.63 -9.17 0.69
C ALA A 36 16.19 -8.67 -0.65
N HIS A 37 16.59 -9.59 -1.52
CA HIS A 37 16.96 -9.22 -2.87
C HIS A 37 15.70 -8.68 -3.55
N VAL A 38 15.75 -7.40 -3.93
CA VAL A 38 14.67 -6.74 -4.65
C VAL A 38 14.52 -7.46 -5.98
N ARG A 39 13.42 -8.20 -6.14
CA ARG A 39 13.10 -8.86 -7.39
C ARG A 39 12.54 -7.80 -8.33
N LEU A 40 13.34 -7.41 -9.32
CA LEU A 40 12.94 -6.50 -10.39
C LEU A 40 12.27 -7.28 -11.52
N ALA A 41 11.32 -6.64 -12.20
CA ALA A 41 10.75 -7.23 -13.40
C ALA A 41 11.81 -7.31 -14.52
N PRO A 42 11.97 -8.46 -15.17
CA PRO A 42 12.72 -8.54 -16.42
C PRO A 42 12.06 -7.69 -17.51
N ALA A 43 12.87 -7.15 -18.43
CA ALA A 43 12.33 -6.36 -19.55
C ALA A 43 11.44 -7.19 -20.50
N ASP A 44 11.73 -8.49 -20.62
CA ASP A 44 11.01 -9.42 -21.50
C ASP A 44 9.73 -10.02 -20.87
N GLU A 45 9.40 -9.65 -19.62
CA GLU A 45 8.16 -10.08 -19.01
C GLU A 45 6.98 -9.17 -19.41
N TYR A 46 5.83 -9.81 -19.60
CA TYR A 46 4.60 -9.17 -20.04
C TYR A 46 3.50 -9.25 -18.97
N PHE A 47 2.74 -8.16 -18.86
CA PHE A 47 1.75 -7.96 -17.79
C PHE A 47 0.36 -7.66 -18.33
N GLY A 48 -0.64 -8.02 -17.53
CA GLY A 48 -2.05 -7.75 -17.81
C GLY A 48 -2.59 -8.49 -19.04
N ARG A 49 -3.81 -8.13 -19.43
CA ARG A 49 -4.52 -8.78 -20.55
C ARG A 49 -3.91 -8.47 -21.91
N GLN A 50 -3.32 -7.28 -22.08
CA GLN A 50 -2.69 -6.87 -23.33
C GLN A 50 -1.25 -7.32 -23.49
N LYS A 51 -0.68 -8.01 -22.49
CA LYS A 51 0.72 -8.44 -22.51
C LYS A 51 1.66 -7.26 -22.79
N MET A 52 1.56 -6.21 -21.96
CA MET A 52 2.46 -5.06 -22.07
C MET A 52 3.76 -5.33 -21.32
N SER A 53 4.88 -4.92 -21.92
CA SER A 53 6.17 -4.88 -21.21
C SER A 53 6.25 -3.66 -20.29
N ILE A 54 7.22 -3.66 -19.35
CA ILE A 54 7.50 -2.49 -18.49
C ILE A 54 7.85 -1.22 -19.29
N LEU A 55 8.53 -1.38 -20.43
CA LEU A 55 8.89 -0.26 -21.31
C LEU A 55 7.66 0.27 -22.05
N GLU A 56 6.80 -0.63 -22.52
CA GLU A 56 5.56 -0.27 -23.20
C GLU A 56 4.61 0.50 -22.25
N ILE A 57 4.47 0.05 -21.00
CA ILE A 57 3.70 0.77 -19.97
C ILE A 57 4.18 2.22 -19.86
N GLY A 58 5.48 2.44 -19.67
CA GLY A 58 6.05 3.79 -19.55
C GLY A 58 5.87 4.64 -20.81
N ASN A 59 6.01 4.06 -22.00
CA ASN A 59 5.81 4.76 -23.27
C ASN A 59 4.34 5.16 -23.47
N ARG A 60 3.41 4.28 -23.11
CA ARG A 60 1.97 4.50 -23.24
C ARG A 60 1.48 5.63 -22.32
N LEU A 61 2.01 5.69 -21.10
CA LEU A 61 1.74 6.80 -20.18
C LEU A 61 2.27 8.14 -20.69
N ARG A 62 3.45 8.15 -21.32
CA ARG A 62 4.01 9.37 -21.95
C ARG A 62 3.13 9.83 -23.12
N ASP A 63 2.73 8.90 -23.98
CA ASP A 63 1.86 9.18 -25.12
C ASP A 63 0.49 9.72 -24.68
N LEU A 64 -0.13 9.12 -23.64
CA LEU A 64 -1.35 9.63 -23.03
C LEU A 64 -1.22 11.07 -22.53
N ALA A 65 -0.11 11.41 -21.87
CA ALA A 65 0.14 12.78 -21.40
C ALA A 65 0.26 13.78 -22.57
N VAL A 66 0.95 13.39 -23.65
CA VAL A 66 1.07 14.22 -24.87
C VAL A 66 -0.30 14.42 -25.52
N ARG A 67 -1.08 13.34 -25.70
CA ARG A 67 -2.41 13.41 -26.32
C ARG A 67 -3.39 14.26 -25.51
N ALA A 68 -3.35 14.15 -24.18
CA ALA A 68 -4.16 14.97 -23.29
C ALA A 68 -3.78 16.46 -23.40
N HIS A 69 -2.48 16.77 -23.39
CA HIS A 69 -1.99 18.14 -23.48
C HIS A 69 -2.38 18.84 -24.79
N TYR A 70 -2.22 18.14 -25.93
CA TYR A 70 -2.53 18.70 -27.25
C TYR A 70 -3.96 18.45 -27.72
N ARG A 71 -4.78 17.74 -26.93
CA ARG A 71 -6.16 17.34 -27.27
C ARG A 71 -6.26 16.66 -28.64
N THR A 72 -5.27 15.81 -28.96
CA THR A 72 -5.14 15.17 -30.29
C THR A 72 -5.93 13.89 -30.44
N SER A 73 -6.67 13.47 -29.41
CA SER A 73 -7.45 12.23 -29.40
C SER A 73 -8.70 12.40 -28.56
N ASP A 74 -9.71 11.59 -28.87
CA ASP A 74 -10.93 11.55 -28.07
C ASP A 74 -10.64 11.05 -26.65
N VAL A 75 -11.34 11.61 -25.68
CA VAL A 75 -11.18 11.28 -24.26
C VAL A 75 -11.52 9.81 -24.00
N ALA A 76 -12.52 9.26 -24.69
CA ALA A 76 -12.88 7.85 -24.52
C ALA A 76 -11.75 6.89 -24.95
N ASP A 77 -11.06 7.19 -26.05
CA ASP A 77 -9.91 6.41 -26.51
C ASP A 77 -8.73 6.48 -25.53
N MET A 78 -8.44 7.68 -25.02
CA MET A 78 -7.39 7.86 -24.02
C MET A 78 -7.72 7.13 -22.71
N MET A 79 -8.98 7.16 -22.27
CA MET A 79 -9.44 6.44 -21.08
C MET A 79 -9.36 4.92 -21.25
N ASN A 80 -9.73 4.40 -22.42
CA ASN A 80 -9.60 2.97 -22.71
C ASN A 80 -8.14 2.52 -22.68
N THR A 81 -7.26 3.30 -23.31
CA THR A 81 -5.81 3.07 -23.29
C THR A 81 -5.27 3.10 -21.87
N ALA A 82 -5.66 4.09 -21.06
CA ALA A 82 -5.26 4.20 -19.66
C ALA A 82 -5.73 3.01 -18.82
N ALA A 83 -6.97 2.54 -18.99
CA ALA A 83 -7.50 1.39 -18.27
C ALA A 83 -6.73 0.10 -18.57
N MET A 84 -6.34 -0.11 -19.83
CA MET A 84 -5.51 -1.25 -20.24
C MET A 84 -4.10 -1.17 -19.66
N THR A 85 -3.50 0.02 -19.64
CA THR A 85 -2.19 0.25 -19.02
C THR A 85 -2.26 0.03 -17.50
N GLU A 86 -3.32 0.49 -16.84
CA GLU A 86 -3.52 0.29 -15.41
C GLU A 86 -3.69 -1.20 -15.04
N ASP A 87 -4.37 -1.98 -15.89
CA ASP A 87 -4.46 -3.44 -15.74
C ASP A 87 -3.07 -4.09 -15.72
N ALA A 88 -2.22 -3.77 -16.70
CA ALA A 88 -0.85 -4.25 -16.76
C ALA A 88 -0.03 -3.82 -15.54
N MET A 89 -0.18 -2.57 -15.08
CA MET A 89 0.49 -2.07 -13.89
C MET A 89 0.06 -2.78 -12.60
N ARG A 90 -1.22 -3.17 -12.48
CA ARG A 90 -1.71 -3.93 -11.32
C ARG A 90 -1.09 -5.33 -11.27
N ASP A 91 -1.01 -6.01 -12.41
CA ASP A 91 -0.35 -7.33 -12.51
C ASP A 91 1.16 -7.22 -12.22
N TRP A 92 1.82 -6.20 -12.79
CA TRP A 92 3.23 -5.91 -12.50
C TRP A 92 3.49 -5.67 -11.01
N GLN A 93 2.71 -4.79 -10.37
CA GLN A 93 2.82 -4.51 -8.94
C GLN A 93 2.55 -5.73 -8.07
N HIS A 94 1.65 -6.62 -8.49
CA HIS A 94 1.38 -7.86 -7.77
C HIS A 94 2.59 -8.80 -7.79
N LYS A 95 3.24 -8.96 -8.95
CA LYS A 95 4.39 -9.87 -9.12
C LYS A 95 5.71 -9.31 -8.61
N TYR A 96 5.90 -7.99 -8.72
CA TYR A 96 7.15 -7.29 -8.42
C TYR A 96 6.89 -6.04 -7.58
N PRO A 97 6.43 -6.18 -6.32
CA PRO A 97 5.94 -5.04 -5.55
C PRO A 97 7.00 -4.02 -5.17
N ALA A 98 8.27 -4.41 -5.19
CA ALA A 98 9.42 -3.58 -4.87
C ALA A 98 10.10 -2.98 -6.11
N ASP A 99 9.53 -3.14 -7.31
CA ASP A 99 10.08 -2.57 -8.53
C ASP A 99 9.97 -1.02 -8.50
N PRO A 100 11.10 -0.30 -8.58
CA PRO A 100 11.14 1.15 -8.41
C PRO A 100 10.40 1.90 -9.51
N TRP A 101 10.21 1.29 -10.70
CA TRP A 101 9.56 1.99 -11.81
C TRP A 101 8.05 2.13 -11.59
N ILE A 102 7.42 1.24 -10.82
CA ILE A 102 5.97 1.30 -10.57
C ILE A 102 5.57 2.62 -9.92
N LYS A 103 6.37 3.12 -8.97
CA LYS A 103 6.08 4.41 -8.31
C LYS A 103 6.03 5.56 -9.31
N LYS A 104 7.00 5.59 -10.23
CA LYS A 104 7.09 6.61 -11.29
C LYS A 104 5.90 6.51 -12.25
N ASP A 105 5.59 5.30 -12.72
CA ASP A 105 4.53 5.07 -13.69
C ASP A 105 3.14 5.28 -13.07
N ARG A 106 2.93 4.92 -11.81
CA ARG A 106 1.69 5.24 -11.06
C ARG A 106 1.47 6.73 -10.94
N SER A 107 2.51 7.47 -10.58
CA SER A 107 2.46 8.93 -10.52
C SER A 107 2.19 9.58 -11.90
N ALA A 108 2.61 8.95 -13.00
CA ALA A 108 2.29 9.42 -14.34
C ALA A 108 0.83 9.17 -14.71
N LEU A 109 0.30 7.98 -14.39
CA LEU A 109 -1.12 7.65 -14.59
C LEU A 109 -2.04 8.57 -13.77
N ASP A 110 -1.72 8.81 -12.50
CA ASP A 110 -2.50 9.69 -11.63
C ASP A 110 -2.56 11.13 -12.18
N ARG A 111 -1.43 11.63 -12.71
CA ARG A 111 -1.38 12.94 -13.36
C ARG A 111 -2.18 12.99 -14.65
N PHE A 112 -2.17 11.92 -15.45
CA PHE A 112 -3.03 11.83 -16.62
C PHE A 112 -4.51 11.93 -16.22
N TYR A 113 -4.97 11.14 -15.25
CA TYR A 113 -6.37 11.24 -14.78
C TYR A 113 -6.71 12.61 -14.19
N ALA A 114 -5.75 13.29 -13.55
CA ALA A 114 -5.93 14.66 -13.08
C ALA A 114 -6.11 15.65 -14.24
N SER A 115 -5.30 15.53 -15.29
CA SER A 115 -5.36 16.43 -16.45
C SER A 115 -6.68 16.40 -17.23
N LEU A 116 -7.46 15.31 -17.11
CA LEU A 116 -8.77 15.20 -17.77
C LEU A 116 -9.89 15.93 -17.01
N ARG A 117 -9.63 16.44 -15.81
CA ARG A 117 -10.61 17.17 -14.98
C ARG A 117 -10.48 18.69 -15.10
N GLU A 118 -9.46 19.17 -15.81
CA GLU A 118 -9.15 20.59 -16.04
C GLU A 118 -9.70 21.06 -17.40
#